data_AF-A0A9R0S1I6-F1
#
_entry.id   AF-A0A9R0S1I6-F1
#
_cell.length_a   1.000
_cell.length_b   1.000
_cell.length_c   1.000
_cell.angle_alpha   90.00
_cell.angle_beta   90.00
_cell.angle_gamma   90.00
#
_symmetry.space_group_name_H-M   'P 1'
#
loop_
_entity.id
_entity.type
_entity.pdbx_description
1 polymer ?
#
loop_
_entity_poly.entity_id
_entity_poly.type
_entity_poly.pdbx_seq_one_letter_code
_entity_poly.pdbx_strand_id
1 'polypeptide(L)'
;MGDDIPEEEFVNYSEKLKACRPAEIDTETRLNQEEFRELHVKYVGYRIKAYLLLKGKHIDELDEATSECKYPLELALENTCFSPYLEDGVFGWYFDSDLCLLKSLSDYQRLVLPNCAWSEYESLSQYILFYNTHEADRDYVLYWEKMVKEIKWLENHVLKEDTPEWDQIHRKGFYQAIRIAAKFHNIDFGLAYYGFMEYIWRTRFYVVFVKDLDRAYFEIWKRVKGQTSFRDALQEVCTENLVPSRQQTLKAELQRPGGFLQLERQVGFVVVVLVHRCSVCVFIG
;
A
#
# COMPACT_ATOMS: atom_id res chain seq x y z
N MET A 1 20.13 10.63 16.08
CA MET A 1 20.31 11.25 14.75
C MET A 1 20.75 10.14 13.80
N GLY A 2 20.29 10.12 12.56
CA GLY A 2 20.70 9.07 11.62
C GLY A 2 22.18 9.16 11.23
N ASP A 3 22.68 8.14 10.53
CA ASP A 3 24.04 8.08 9.99
C ASP A 3 24.26 9.13 8.88
N ASP A 4 25.40 9.82 8.87
CA ASP A 4 25.79 10.66 7.74
C ASP A 4 26.48 9.81 6.67
N ILE A 5 25.93 9.82 5.46
CA ILE A 5 26.48 9.08 4.33
C ILE A 5 27.21 10.07 3.42
N PRO A 6 28.51 9.83 3.12
CA PRO A 6 29.25 10.66 2.17
C PRO A 6 28.62 10.67 0.78
N GLU A 7 28.75 11.78 0.05
CA GLU A 7 28.20 11.92 -1.29
C GLU A 7 28.75 10.87 -2.28
N GLU A 8 30.04 10.53 -2.16
CA GLU A 8 30.67 9.49 -3.00
C GLU A 8 30.04 8.11 -2.79
N GLU A 9 29.73 7.74 -1.55
CA GLU A 9 29.02 6.50 -1.25
C GLU A 9 27.60 6.52 -1.82
N PHE A 10 26.90 7.65 -1.67
CA PHE A 10 25.56 7.83 -2.24
C PHE A 10 25.55 7.66 -3.76
N VAL A 11 26.53 8.23 -4.47
CA VAL A 11 26.68 8.07 -5.93
C VAL A 11 26.87 6.59 -6.26
N ASN A 12 27.75 5.88 -5.54
CA ASN A 12 27.98 4.45 -5.76
C ASN A 12 26.69 3.61 -5.57
N TYR A 13 25.92 3.86 -4.50
CA TYR A 13 24.64 3.18 -4.29
C TYR A 13 23.62 3.53 -5.38
N SER A 14 23.59 4.78 -5.82
CA SER A 14 22.69 5.25 -6.87
C SER A 14 22.98 4.59 -8.20
N GLU A 15 24.25 4.48 -8.60
CA GLU A 15 24.64 3.79 -9.83
C GLU A 15 24.30 2.29 -9.77
N LYS A 16 24.48 1.65 -8.60
CA LYS A 16 24.05 0.26 -8.40
C LYS A 16 22.54 0.09 -8.63
N LEU A 17 21.72 0.98 -8.08
CA LEU A 17 20.26 0.92 -8.25
C LEU A 17 19.82 1.25 -9.68
N LYS A 18 20.50 2.17 -10.37
CA LYS A 18 20.23 2.48 -11.78
C LYS A 18 20.55 1.30 -12.70
N ALA A 19 21.53 0.48 -12.34
CA ALA A 19 21.84 -0.75 -13.07
C ALA A 19 20.74 -1.82 -12.94
N CYS A 20 19.92 -1.76 -11.89
CA CYS A 20 18.77 -2.65 -11.68
C CYS A 20 17.50 -2.22 -12.44
N ARG A 21 17.58 -1.20 -13.32
CA ARG A 21 16.41 -0.68 -14.02
C ARG A 21 15.70 -1.80 -14.81
N PRO A 22 14.37 -1.96 -14.66
CA PRO A 22 13.61 -2.93 -15.43
C PRO A 22 13.74 -2.67 -16.94
N ALA A 23 13.60 -3.73 -17.73
CA ALA A 23 13.47 -3.58 -19.19
C ALA A 23 12.26 -2.71 -19.51
N GLU A 24 12.38 -1.88 -20.55
CA GLU A 24 11.23 -1.11 -21.04
C GLU A 24 10.13 -2.07 -21.50
N ILE A 25 8.92 -1.80 -21.05
CA ILE A 25 7.76 -2.61 -21.39
C ILE A 25 7.20 -2.12 -22.70
N ASP A 26 7.07 -3.06 -23.63
CA ASP A 26 6.39 -2.82 -24.89
C ASP A 26 4.88 -2.69 -24.63
N THR A 27 4.40 -1.46 -24.74
CA THR A 27 2.98 -1.11 -24.61
C THR A 27 2.23 -1.09 -25.95
N GLU A 28 2.91 -1.37 -27.06
CA GLU A 28 2.33 -1.30 -28.41
C GLU A 28 1.86 -2.69 -28.88
N THR A 29 2.61 -3.74 -28.54
CA THR A 29 2.26 -5.10 -28.99
C THR A 29 1.11 -5.69 -28.18
N ARG A 30 0.00 -5.93 -28.89
CA ARG A 30 -1.21 -6.52 -28.31
C ARG A 30 -1.35 -8.01 -28.63
N LEU A 31 -2.01 -8.75 -27.74
CA LEU A 31 -2.43 -10.13 -27.98
C LEU A 31 -3.47 -10.19 -29.10
N ASN A 32 -3.39 -11.24 -29.91
CA ASN A 32 -4.45 -11.58 -30.84
C ASN A 32 -5.63 -12.26 -30.11
N GLN A 33 -6.74 -12.48 -30.82
CA GLN A 33 -7.97 -12.99 -30.22
C GLN A 33 -7.82 -14.42 -29.66
N GLU A 34 -6.95 -15.24 -30.23
CA GLU A 34 -6.71 -16.61 -29.79
C GLU A 34 -5.86 -16.63 -28.52
N GLU A 35 -4.75 -15.90 -28.52
CA GLU A 35 -3.88 -15.71 -27.34
C GLU A 35 -4.68 -15.15 -26.15
N PHE A 36 -5.57 -14.19 -26.41
CA PHE A 36 -6.43 -13.62 -25.36
C PHE A 36 -7.42 -14.65 -24.79
N ARG A 37 -7.98 -15.55 -25.62
CA ARG A 37 -8.88 -16.61 -25.15
C ARG A 37 -8.15 -17.60 -24.24
N GLU A 38 -6.94 -18.01 -24.62
CA GLU A 38 -6.10 -18.89 -23.80
C GLU A 38 -5.76 -18.24 -22.45
N LEU A 39 -5.43 -16.96 -22.46
CA LEU A 39 -5.16 -16.20 -21.25
C LEU A 39 -6.40 -16.09 -20.35
N HIS A 40 -7.57 -15.84 -20.93
CA HIS A 40 -8.83 -15.78 -20.19
C HIS A 40 -9.16 -17.13 -19.51
N VAL A 41 -8.90 -18.24 -20.20
CA VAL A 41 -9.03 -19.60 -19.64
C VAL A 41 -8.17 -19.76 -18.39
N LYS A 42 -6.92 -19.33 -18.47
CA LYS A 42 -5.98 -19.34 -17.35
C LYS A 42 -6.48 -18.53 -16.15
N TYR A 43 -7.05 -17.35 -16.39
CA TYR A 43 -7.57 -16.48 -15.33
C TYR A 43 -8.79 -17.04 -14.61
N VAL A 44 -9.68 -17.71 -15.34
CA VAL A 44 -10.77 -18.49 -14.72
C VAL A 44 -10.18 -19.57 -13.80
N GLY A 45 -9.12 -20.25 -14.23
CA GLY A 45 -8.35 -21.18 -13.39
C GLY A 45 -7.84 -20.54 -12.09
N TYR A 46 -7.23 -19.36 -12.17
CA TYR A 46 -6.78 -18.62 -10.97
C TYR A 46 -7.92 -18.27 -10.01
N ARG A 47 -9.07 -17.84 -10.52
CA ARG A 47 -10.26 -17.53 -9.70
C ARG A 47 -10.81 -18.79 -9.00
N ILE A 48 -10.86 -19.92 -9.70
CA ILE A 48 -11.26 -21.21 -9.11
C ILE A 48 -10.27 -21.63 -8.02
N LYS A 49 -8.96 -21.52 -8.28
CA LYS A 49 -7.91 -21.81 -7.31
C LYS A 49 -8.07 -20.96 -6.04
N ALA A 50 -8.27 -19.65 -6.18
CA ALA A 50 -8.53 -18.75 -5.06
C ALA A 50 -9.78 -19.13 -4.25
N TYR A 51 -10.88 -19.49 -4.94
CA TYR A 51 -12.09 -19.98 -4.29
C TYR A 51 -11.85 -21.25 -3.47
N LEU A 52 -11.13 -22.22 -4.02
CA LEU A 52 -10.82 -23.48 -3.34
C LEU A 52 -9.96 -23.26 -2.09
N LEU A 53 -9.00 -22.34 -2.16
CA LEU A 53 -8.18 -21.95 -1.01
C LEU A 53 -9.03 -21.29 0.09
N LEU A 54 -9.97 -20.42 -0.28
CA LEU A 54 -10.93 -19.82 0.68
C LEU A 54 -11.83 -20.87 1.36
N LYS A 55 -12.06 -22.01 0.71
CA LYS A 55 -12.78 -23.14 1.30
C LYS A 55 -11.90 -24.05 2.17
N GLY A 56 -10.63 -23.69 2.37
CA GLY A 56 -9.70 -24.41 3.25
C GLY A 56 -9.04 -25.63 2.63
N LYS A 57 -9.04 -25.77 1.30
CA LYS A 57 -8.23 -26.80 0.62
C LYS A 57 -6.74 -26.45 0.69
N HIS A 58 -5.89 -27.46 0.83
CA HIS A 58 -4.44 -27.27 0.93
C HIS A 58 -3.81 -27.00 -0.46
N ILE A 59 -2.78 -26.15 -0.51
CA ILE A 59 -2.06 -25.79 -1.74
C ILE A 59 -1.49 -27.03 -2.44
N ASP A 60 -1.01 -28.01 -1.67
CA ASP A 60 -0.40 -29.25 -2.18
C ASP A 60 -1.41 -30.19 -2.86
N GLU A 61 -2.72 -30.00 -2.60
CA GLU A 61 -3.80 -30.77 -3.24
C GLU A 61 -4.27 -30.13 -4.56
N LEU A 62 -3.68 -28.99 -4.94
CA LEU A 62 -4.09 -28.10 -6.02
C LEU A 62 -3.09 -28.09 -7.19
N ASP A 63 -2.50 -29.23 -7.49
CA ASP A 63 -1.65 -29.43 -8.66
C ASP A 63 -2.37 -29.00 -9.97
N GLU A 64 -1.68 -28.27 -10.84
CA GLU A 64 -2.26 -27.67 -12.07
C GLU A 64 -2.81 -28.76 -13.00
N ALA A 65 -2.05 -29.83 -13.19
CA ALA A 65 -2.45 -30.97 -14.02
C ALA A 65 -3.67 -31.73 -13.47
N THR A 66 -3.88 -31.69 -12.15
CA THR A 66 -5.00 -32.38 -11.49
C THR A 66 -6.26 -31.51 -11.40
N SER A 67 -6.10 -30.18 -11.39
CA SER A 67 -7.20 -29.20 -11.33
C SER A 67 -7.84 -28.96 -12.70
N GLU A 68 -7.05 -28.86 -13.77
CA GLU A 68 -7.55 -28.84 -15.15
C GLU A 68 -8.37 -30.10 -15.48
N CYS A 69 -8.01 -31.24 -14.87
CA CYS A 69 -8.66 -32.52 -15.09
C CYS A 69 -9.93 -32.75 -14.25
N LYS A 70 -10.10 -32.05 -13.12
CA LYS A 70 -11.27 -32.22 -12.21
C LYS A 70 -12.41 -31.23 -12.46
N TYR A 71 -12.13 -30.07 -13.04
CA TYR A 71 -13.16 -29.08 -13.39
C TYR A 71 -12.91 -28.57 -14.81
N PRO A 72 -13.45 -29.27 -15.83
CA PRO A 72 -13.40 -28.78 -17.21
C PRO A 72 -13.94 -27.35 -17.25
N LEU A 73 -13.17 -26.46 -17.84
CA LEU A 73 -13.46 -25.02 -17.82
C LEU A 73 -14.84 -24.68 -18.40
N GLU A 74 -15.29 -25.48 -19.37
CA GLU A 74 -16.63 -25.44 -19.97
C GLU A 74 -17.74 -25.70 -18.93
N LEU A 75 -17.52 -26.63 -18.00
CA LEU A 75 -18.43 -26.88 -16.88
C LEU A 75 -18.35 -25.78 -15.82
N ALA A 76 -17.20 -25.15 -15.59
CA ALA A 76 -17.08 -24.06 -14.61
C ALA A 76 -17.80 -22.77 -15.08
N LEU A 77 -17.83 -22.51 -16.38
CA LEU A 77 -18.56 -21.39 -17.00
C LEU A 77 -20.09 -21.62 -17.02
N GLU A 78 -20.55 -22.87 -17.13
CA GLU A 78 -21.98 -23.23 -17.07
C GLU A 78 -22.50 -23.47 -15.64
N ASN A 79 -21.61 -23.71 -14.68
CA ASN A 79 -21.99 -24.06 -13.31
C ASN A 79 -22.27 -22.81 -12.46
N THR A 80 -23.54 -22.63 -12.11
CA THR A 80 -24.05 -21.53 -11.28
C THR A 80 -23.38 -21.40 -9.92
N CYS A 81 -22.67 -22.44 -9.44
CA CYS A 81 -21.92 -22.40 -8.18
C CYS A 81 -20.70 -21.46 -8.24
N PHE A 82 -20.06 -21.29 -9.41
CA PHE A 82 -18.88 -20.42 -9.56
C PHE A 82 -19.20 -19.02 -10.08
N SER A 83 -20.38 -18.82 -10.67
CA SER A 83 -20.82 -17.54 -11.24
C SER A 83 -20.59 -16.31 -10.34
N PRO A 84 -20.86 -16.34 -9.01
CA PRO A 84 -20.61 -15.19 -8.12
C PRO A 84 -19.12 -14.90 -7.87
N TYR A 85 -18.23 -15.83 -8.22
CA TYR A 85 -16.79 -15.76 -7.96
C TYR A 85 -15.96 -15.51 -9.24
N LEU A 86 -16.64 -15.43 -10.38
CA LEU A 86 -16.04 -15.08 -11.67
C LEU A 86 -16.10 -13.58 -11.96
N GLU A 87 -16.81 -12.81 -11.12
CA GLU A 87 -16.83 -11.34 -11.20
C GLU A 87 -15.52 -10.72 -10.71
N ASP A 88 -15.15 -9.60 -11.34
CA ASP A 88 -13.96 -8.84 -10.97
C ASP A 88 -14.08 -8.25 -9.56
N GLY A 89 -12.99 -8.35 -8.79
CA GLY A 89 -12.92 -7.77 -7.44
C GLY A 89 -13.48 -8.64 -6.33
N VAL A 90 -14.10 -9.79 -6.62
CA VAL A 90 -14.63 -10.72 -5.59
C VAL A 90 -13.54 -11.18 -4.62
N PHE A 91 -12.33 -11.38 -5.13
CA PHE A 91 -11.16 -11.78 -4.32
C PHE A 91 -10.30 -10.59 -3.87
N GLY A 92 -10.76 -9.35 -4.07
CA GLY A 92 -9.95 -8.16 -3.81
C GLY A 92 -8.83 -7.94 -4.82
N TRP A 93 -8.92 -8.58 -5.99
CA TRP A 93 -8.06 -8.37 -7.16
C TRP A 93 -8.85 -8.70 -8.43
N TYR A 94 -8.39 -8.19 -9.57
CA TYR A 94 -8.92 -8.48 -10.89
C TYR A 94 -7.84 -8.38 -11.96
N PHE A 95 -8.11 -8.94 -13.14
CA PHE A 95 -7.24 -8.80 -14.31
C PHE A 95 -7.76 -7.65 -15.15
N ASP A 96 -6.97 -6.58 -15.28
CA ASP A 96 -7.41 -5.38 -16.01
C ASP A 96 -7.54 -5.65 -17.51
N SER A 97 -8.66 -5.26 -18.11
CA SER A 97 -8.98 -5.60 -19.49
C SER A 97 -7.98 -5.00 -20.50
N ASP A 98 -7.46 -3.81 -20.24
CA ASP A 98 -6.51 -3.15 -21.15
C ASP A 98 -5.10 -3.72 -20.97
N LEU A 99 -4.66 -3.94 -19.73
CA LEU A 99 -3.37 -4.57 -19.45
C LEU A 99 -3.30 -6.01 -19.95
N CYS A 100 -4.41 -6.74 -19.91
CA CYS A 100 -4.48 -8.10 -20.43
C CYS A 100 -4.31 -8.20 -21.93
N LEU A 101 -4.47 -7.09 -22.65
CA LEU A 101 -4.20 -7.06 -24.08
C LEU A 101 -2.72 -6.86 -24.37
N LEU A 102 -1.89 -6.44 -23.41
CA LEU A 102 -0.45 -6.24 -23.62
C LEU A 102 0.30 -7.58 -23.52
N LYS A 103 1.00 -7.92 -24.61
CA LYS A 103 1.70 -9.21 -24.74
C LYS A 103 2.94 -9.31 -23.86
N SER A 104 3.61 -8.19 -23.63
CA SER A 104 4.86 -8.08 -22.86
C SER A 104 4.69 -8.28 -21.36
N LEU A 105 3.48 -8.10 -20.84
CA LEU A 105 3.22 -8.23 -19.40
C LEU A 105 3.15 -9.69 -18.96
N SER A 106 3.59 -9.95 -17.73
CA SER A 106 3.30 -11.18 -17.00
C SER A 106 1.91 -11.14 -16.37
N ASP A 107 1.41 -12.29 -15.94
CA ASP A 107 0.10 -12.35 -15.26
C ASP A 107 0.09 -11.53 -13.96
N TYR A 108 1.22 -11.47 -13.25
CA TYR A 108 1.36 -10.61 -12.06
C TYR A 108 1.19 -9.13 -12.41
N GLN A 109 1.83 -8.66 -13.48
CA GLN A 109 1.74 -7.26 -13.92
C GLN A 109 0.36 -6.87 -14.47
N ARG A 110 -0.43 -7.87 -14.91
CA ARG A 110 -1.82 -7.68 -15.36
C ARG A 110 -2.82 -7.68 -14.21
N LEU A 111 -2.38 -8.10 -13.02
CA LEU A 111 -3.19 -8.14 -11.83
C LEU A 111 -3.28 -6.74 -11.21
N VAL A 112 -4.51 -6.31 -10.94
CA VAL A 112 -4.82 -5.00 -10.37
C VAL A 112 -5.68 -5.18 -9.13
N LEU A 113 -5.45 -4.32 -8.14
CA LEU A 113 -6.29 -4.23 -6.96
C LEU A 113 -7.50 -3.33 -7.24
N PRO A 114 -8.73 -3.74 -6.89
CA PRO A 114 -9.90 -2.92 -7.08
C PRO A 114 -9.79 -1.65 -6.21
N ASN A 115 -10.08 -0.50 -6.83
CA ASN A 115 -10.05 0.80 -6.17
C ASN A 115 -11.34 0.99 -5.37
N CYS A 116 -11.41 0.37 -4.18
CA CYS A 116 -12.68 0.03 -3.57
C CYS A 116 -13.37 1.13 -2.76
N ALA A 117 -12.74 2.28 -2.48
CA ALA A 117 -13.43 3.27 -1.66
C ALA A 117 -13.06 4.73 -1.86
N TRP A 118 -11.80 5.10 -2.11
CA TRP A 118 -11.39 6.51 -2.00
C TRP A 118 -10.15 6.86 -2.82
N SER A 119 -10.11 6.54 -4.12
CA SER A 119 -8.94 6.81 -4.99
C SER A 119 -7.65 6.35 -4.32
N GLU A 120 -7.62 5.08 -3.87
CA GLU A 120 -6.51 4.49 -3.10
C GLU A 120 -5.19 4.52 -3.88
N TYR A 121 -5.31 4.62 -5.21
CA TYR A 121 -4.31 5.14 -6.12
C TYR A 121 -4.90 6.37 -6.83
N GLU A 122 -4.17 7.49 -6.90
CA GLU A 122 -4.66 8.71 -7.58
C GLU A 122 -5.04 8.41 -9.04
N SER A 123 -4.35 7.45 -9.67
CA SER A 123 -4.72 6.89 -10.96
C SER A 123 -4.13 5.49 -11.17
N LEU A 124 -4.83 4.65 -11.96
CA LEU A 124 -4.28 3.40 -12.49
C LEU A 124 -2.96 3.64 -13.25
N SER A 125 -2.85 4.79 -13.93
CA SER A 125 -1.62 5.18 -14.63
C SER A 125 -0.40 5.29 -13.70
N GLN A 126 -0.57 5.71 -12.45
CA GLN A 126 0.54 5.74 -11.48
C GLN A 126 0.93 4.34 -10.98
N TYR A 127 -0.05 3.45 -10.82
CA TYR A 127 0.20 2.06 -10.43
C TYR A 127 1.00 1.31 -11.51
N ILE A 128 0.62 1.49 -12.78
CA ILE A 128 1.28 0.81 -13.91
C ILE A 128 2.61 1.45 -14.31
N LEU A 129 2.97 2.64 -13.81
CA LEU A 129 4.25 3.30 -14.16
C LEU A 129 5.48 2.43 -13.85
N PHE A 130 5.37 1.52 -12.89
CA PHE A 130 6.48 0.67 -12.48
C PHE A 130 6.42 -0.73 -13.09
N TYR A 131 5.21 -1.23 -13.41
CA TYR A 131 4.97 -2.61 -13.85
C TYR A 131 5.90 -3.60 -13.13
N ASN A 132 5.94 -3.53 -11.80
CA ASN A 132 6.91 -4.30 -11.03
C ASN A 132 6.70 -5.80 -11.24
N THR A 133 7.80 -6.54 -11.20
CA THR A 133 7.72 -8.00 -11.07
C THR A 133 7.37 -8.36 -9.63
N HIS A 134 6.90 -9.58 -9.43
CA HIS A 134 6.66 -10.12 -8.09
C HIS A 134 7.91 -10.05 -7.20
N GLU A 135 9.10 -10.28 -7.75
CA GLU A 135 10.37 -10.20 -7.02
C GLU A 135 10.70 -8.75 -6.60
N ALA A 136 10.43 -7.78 -7.47
CA ALA A 136 10.63 -6.36 -7.17
C ALA A 136 9.69 -5.89 -6.06
N ASP A 137 8.41 -6.26 -6.10
CA ASP A 137 7.45 -5.91 -5.05
C ASP A 137 7.76 -6.60 -3.72
N ARG A 138 8.21 -7.86 -3.75
CA ARG A 138 8.67 -8.57 -2.54
C ARG A 138 9.87 -7.88 -1.90
N ASP A 139 10.88 -7.53 -2.69
CA ASP A 139 12.04 -6.78 -2.21
C ASP A 139 11.62 -5.40 -1.70
N TYR A 140 10.69 -4.72 -2.38
CA TYR A 140 10.16 -3.42 -1.96
C TYR A 140 9.51 -3.46 -0.57
N VAL A 141 8.71 -4.48 -0.26
CA VAL A 141 8.11 -4.63 1.07
C VAL A 141 9.19 -4.76 2.14
N LEU A 142 10.21 -5.59 1.91
CA LEU A 142 11.33 -5.78 2.84
C LEU A 142 12.17 -4.50 2.99
N TYR A 143 12.40 -3.80 1.89
CA TYR A 143 13.04 -2.49 1.87
C TYR A 143 12.26 -1.48 2.71
N TRP A 144 10.95 -1.37 2.49
CA TRP A 144 10.08 -0.44 3.20
C TRP A 144 10.11 -0.70 4.70
N GLU A 145 9.91 -1.95 5.13
CA GLU A 145 9.97 -2.34 6.54
C GLU A 145 11.29 -1.96 7.21
N LYS A 146 12.40 -2.13 6.48
CA LYS A 146 13.73 -1.79 6.98
C LYS A 146 13.95 -0.28 7.00
N MET A 147 13.57 0.40 5.93
CA MET A 147 13.66 1.84 5.79
C MET A 147 12.92 2.53 6.95
N VAL A 148 11.63 2.26 7.13
CA VAL A 148 10.80 2.88 8.19
C VAL A 148 11.43 2.73 9.58
N LYS A 149 12.07 1.59 9.85
CA LYS A 149 12.78 1.35 11.13
C LYS A 149 14.05 2.18 11.24
N GLU A 150 14.91 2.17 10.23
CA GLU A 150 16.22 2.84 10.26
C GLU A 150 16.09 4.38 10.17
N ILE A 151 15.14 4.91 9.40
CA ILE A 151 14.97 6.35 9.18
C ILE A 151 13.87 6.98 10.05
N LYS A 152 13.35 6.25 11.06
CA LYS A 152 12.29 6.71 11.99
C LYS A 152 12.58 8.05 12.63
N TRP A 153 13.86 8.38 12.82
CA TRP A 153 14.30 9.65 13.40
C TRP A 153 13.80 10.89 12.63
N LEU A 154 13.47 10.76 11.35
CA LEU A 154 12.87 11.84 10.53
C LEU A 154 11.49 12.27 11.04
N GLU A 155 10.73 11.40 11.72
CA GLU A 155 9.42 11.72 12.29
C GLU A 155 9.47 12.96 13.21
N ASN A 156 10.60 13.19 13.89
CA ASN A 156 10.78 14.34 14.77
C ASN A 156 11.12 15.64 14.02
N HIS A 157 11.25 15.58 12.69
CA HIS A 157 11.72 16.68 11.85
C HIS A 157 10.81 16.97 10.66
N VAL A 158 9.86 16.10 10.30
CA VAL A 158 8.96 16.29 9.14
C VAL A 158 8.13 17.57 9.16
N LEU A 159 7.96 18.22 10.32
CA LEU A 159 7.28 19.51 10.44
C LEU A 159 8.18 20.72 10.17
N LYS A 160 9.46 20.50 9.88
CA LYS A 160 10.44 21.55 9.57
C LYS A 160 10.52 21.86 8.08
N GLU A 161 9.66 21.30 7.23
CA GLU A 161 9.74 21.41 5.77
C GLU A 161 9.90 22.85 5.24
N ASP A 162 9.28 23.81 5.90
CA ASP A 162 9.35 25.23 5.55
C ASP A 162 10.61 25.94 6.11
N THR A 163 11.55 25.20 6.71
CA THR A 163 12.76 25.75 7.32
C THR A 163 14.04 25.38 6.54
N PRO A 164 15.06 26.25 6.53
CA PRO A 164 16.31 25.98 5.82
C PRO A 164 17.03 24.70 6.27
N GLU A 165 16.82 24.25 7.51
CA GLU A 165 17.42 23.02 8.03
C GLU A 165 16.81 21.75 7.41
N TRP A 166 15.61 21.84 6.81
CA TRP A 166 14.94 20.68 6.24
C TRP A 166 15.71 20.07 5.09
N ASP A 167 16.29 20.87 4.20
CA ASP A 167 17.02 20.36 3.03
C ASP A 167 18.15 19.41 3.44
N GLN A 168 18.86 19.75 4.51
CA GLN A 168 19.94 18.92 5.04
C GLN A 168 19.40 17.62 5.68
N ILE A 169 18.31 17.73 6.45
CA ILE A 169 17.67 16.58 7.11
C ILE A 169 17.08 15.61 6.08
N HIS A 170 16.35 16.15 5.10
CA HIS A 170 15.72 15.43 4.01
C HIS A 170 16.78 14.70 3.17
N ARG A 171 17.86 15.39 2.78
CA ARG A 171 18.99 14.79 2.04
C ARG A 171 19.60 13.62 2.81
N LYS A 172 19.85 13.79 4.11
CA LYS A 172 20.40 12.73 4.97
C LYS A 172 19.48 11.51 5.04
N GLY A 173 18.18 11.75 5.21
CA GLY A 173 17.16 10.70 5.16
C GLY A 173 17.15 9.96 3.82
N PHE A 174 17.20 10.70 2.73
CA PHE A 174 17.19 10.15 1.38
C PHE A 174 18.42 9.28 1.11
N TYR A 175 19.61 9.73 1.53
CA TYR A 175 20.83 8.95 1.34
C TYR A 175 20.77 7.62 2.10
N GLN A 176 20.20 7.62 3.31
CA GLN A 176 19.98 6.39 4.07
C GLN A 176 19.01 5.46 3.36
N ALA A 177 17.90 5.99 2.83
CA ALA A 177 16.94 5.21 2.07
C ALA A 177 17.59 4.55 0.85
N ILE A 178 18.39 5.29 0.07
CA ILE A 178 19.12 4.76 -1.09
C ILE A 178 20.13 3.69 -0.70
N ARG A 179 20.90 3.90 0.38
CA ARG A 179 21.83 2.88 0.92
C ARG A 179 21.09 1.60 1.35
N ILE A 180 19.91 1.73 1.96
CA ILE A 180 19.10 0.57 2.38
C ILE A 180 18.58 -0.17 1.15
N ALA A 181 18.04 0.56 0.16
CA ALA A 181 17.55 -0.01 -1.10
C ALA A 181 18.65 -0.79 -1.85
N ALA A 182 19.89 -0.27 -1.86
CA ALA A 182 21.02 -0.90 -2.54
C ALA A 182 21.42 -2.29 -1.98
N LYS A 183 20.80 -2.75 -0.88
CA LYS A 183 20.95 -4.11 -0.32
C LYS A 183 20.00 -5.13 -0.97
N PHE A 184 19.05 -4.67 -1.77
CA PHE A 184 18.07 -5.49 -2.49
C PHE A 184 18.42 -5.53 -3.97
N HIS A 185 18.07 -6.62 -4.64
CA HIS A 185 18.56 -6.89 -6.00
C HIS A 185 17.57 -6.44 -7.07
N ASN A 186 16.28 -6.41 -6.74
CA ASN A 186 15.20 -6.10 -7.68
C ASN A 186 14.62 -4.70 -7.50
N ILE A 187 15.26 -3.86 -6.67
CA ILE A 187 14.84 -2.47 -6.45
C ILE A 187 15.67 -1.56 -7.36
N ASP A 188 15.00 -0.80 -8.21
CA ASP A 188 15.62 0.27 -8.98
C ASP A 188 15.63 1.62 -8.22
N PHE A 189 16.36 2.58 -8.76
CA PHE A 189 16.51 3.91 -8.15
C PHE A 189 15.18 4.66 -8.01
N GLY A 190 14.32 4.58 -9.03
CA GLY A 190 13.00 5.19 -9.03
C GLY A 190 12.14 4.61 -7.91
N LEU A 191 12.06 3.28 -7.81
CA LEU A 191 11.28 2.61 -6.78
C LEU A 191 11.76 2.98 -5.36
N ALA A 192 13.07 3.05 -5.14
CA ALA A 192 13.64 3.53 -3.87
C ALA A 192 13.31 5.01 -3.59
N TYR A 193 13.39 5.87 -4.60
CA TYR A 193 13.05 7.28 -4.50
C TYR A 193 11.57 7.48 -4.11
N TYR A 194 10.65 6.84 -4.84
CA TYR A 194 9.22 6.95 -4.54
C TYR A 194 8.87 6.36 -3.19
N GLY A 195 9.52 5.26 -2.77
CA GLY A 195 9.40 4.73 -1.41
C GLY A 195 9.78 5.77 -0.35
N PHE A 196 10.93 6.43 -0.51
CA PHE A 196 11.32 7.48 0.43
C PHE A 196 10.33 8.66 0.45
N MET A 197 9.88 9.12 -0.72
CA MET A 197 8.91 10.21 -0.81
C MET A 197 7.60 9.84 -0.12
N GLU A 198 7.06 8.65 -0.39
CA GLU A 198 5.85 8.14 0.25
C GLU A 198 6.01 8.09 1.77
N TYR A 199 7.18 7.70 2.28
CA TYR A 199 7.47 7.70 3.71
C TYR A 199 7.39 9.11 4.32
N ILE A 200 7.98 10.11 3.67
CA ILE A 200 7.92 11.50 4.15
C ILE A 200 6.48 11.99 4.19
N TRP A 201 5.72 11.81 3.10
CA TRP A 201 4.32 12.20 3.01
C TRP A 201 3.46 11.53 4.08
N ARG A 202 3.58 10.20 4.23
CA ARG A 202 2.85 9.43 5.26
C ARG A 202 3.23 9.87 6.67
N THR A 203 4.51 10.06 6.94
CA THR A 203 5.00 10.46 8.27
C THR A 203 4.50 11.85 8.61
N ARG A 204 4.50 12.79 7.66
CA ARG A 204 3.91 14.13 7.85
C ARG A 204 2.42 14.04 8.14
N PHE A 205 1.68 13.28 7.34
CA PHE A 205 0.25 13.07 7.57
C PHE A 205 -0.02 12.49 8.97
N TYR A 206 0.71 11.44 9.35
CA TYR A 206 0.61 10.84 10.67
C TYR A 206 0.90 11.84 11.79
N VAL A 207 2.00 12.60 11.71
CA VAL A 207 2.36 13.60 12.72
C VAL A 207 1.33 14.72 12.79
N VAL A 208 0.84 15.23 11.65
CA VAL A 208 -0.11 16.34 11.60
C VAL A 208 -1.52 15.93 12.02
N PHE A 209 -1.97 14.73 11.70
CA PHE A 209 -3.37 14.35 11.87
C PHE A 209 -3.63 13.25 12.89
N VAL A 210 -2.64 12.43 13.26
CA VAL A 210 -2.89 11.20 14.02
C VAL A 210 -2.12 11.15 15.34
N LYS A 211 -0.83 11.48 15.34
CA LYS A 211 0.06 11.37 16.50
C LYS A 211 -0.52 12.04 17.75
N ASP A 212 -0.48 11.39 18.92
CA ASP A 212 -1.06 11.86 20.19
C ASP A 212 -2.60 11.95 20.25
N LEU A 213 -3.34 11.66 19.17
CA LEU A 213 -4.81 11.56 19.25
C LEU A 213 -5.25 10.31 20.01
N ASP A 214 -4.49 9.22 19.94
CA ASP A 214 -4.70 8.00 20.73
C ASP A 214 -4.83 8.31 22.23
N ARG A 215 -3.95 9.15 22.76
CA ARG A 215 -4.03 9.63 24.14
C ARG A 215 -5.25 10.50 24.38
N ALA A 216 -5.59 11.40 23.46
CA ALA A 216 -6.79 12.24 23.57
C ALA A 216 -8.06 11.37 23.64
N TYR A 217 -8.19 10.40 22.73
CA TYR A 217 -9.31 9.46 22.72
C TYR A 217 -9.37 8.62 23.99
N PHE A 218 -8.24 8.13 24.48
CA PHE A 218 -8.18 7.37 25.72
C PHE A 218 -8.66 8.18 26.93
N GLU A 219 -8.25 9.45 27.02
CA GLU A 219 -8.67 10.35 28.10
C GLU A 219 -10.15 10.74 28.00
N ILE A 220 -10.69 10.88 26.79
CA ILE A 220 -12.13 11.09 26.55
C ILE A 220 -12.91 9.84 26.95
N TRP A 221 -12.48 8.66 26.50
CA TRP A 221 -13.13 7.38 26.78
C TRP A 221 -13.26 7.08 28.27
N LYS A 222 -12.20 7.36 29.06
CA LYS A 222 -12.24 7.24 30.52
C LYS A 222 -13.39 8.03 31.15
N ARG A 223 -13.62 9.25 30.68
CA ARG A 223 -14.65 10.17 31.19
C ARG A 223 -16.05 9.78 30.73
N VAL A 224 -16.20 9.40 29.46
CA VAL A 224 -17.48 8.92 28.91
C VAL A 224 -17.97 7.67 29.65
N LYS A 225 -17.05 6.77 30.04
CA LYS A 225 -17.38 5.62 30.90
C LYS A 225 -17.97 6.00 32.26
N GLY A 226 -17.69 7.21 32.74
CA GLY A 226 -18.24 7.77 33.99
C GLY A 226 -19.64 8.39 33.86
N GLN A 227 -20.34 8.19 32.74
CA GLN A 227 -21.63 8.80 32.40
C GLN A 227 -21.59 10.30 32.02
N THR A 228 -20.44 10.81 31.59
CA THR A 228 -20.32 12.15 31.01
C THR A 228 -20.63 12.12 29.51
N SER A 229 -21.29 13.14 28.96
CA SER A 229 -21.49 13.22 27.52
C SER A 229 -20.13 13.35 26.81
N PHE A 230 -19.99 12.84 25.59
CA PHE A 230 -18.73 12.95 24.83
C PHE A 230 -18.27 14.41 24.70
N ARG A 231 -19.21 15.34 24.52
CA ARG A 231 -18.90 16.77 24.40
C ARG A 231 -18.30 17.33 25.69
N ASP A 232 -18.88 16.97 26.83
CA ASP A 232 -18.39 17.43 28.14
C ASP A 232 -17.04 16.78 28.46
N ALA A 233 -16.87 15.50 28.13
CA ALA A 233 -15.59 14.81 28.27
C ALA A 233 -14.48 15.43 27.40
N LEU A 234 -14.79 15.79 26.14
CA LEU A 234 -13.87 16.52 25.26
C LEU A 234 -13.54 17.92 25.81
N GLN A 235 -14.55 18.62 26.35
CA GLN A 235 -14.37 19.93 26.97
C GLN A 235 -13.47 19.85 28.21
N GLU A 236 -13.60 18.83 29.06
CA GLU A 236 -12.72 18.59 30.20
C GLU A 236 -11.29 18.30 29.76
N VAL A 237 -11.09 17.39 28.80
CA VAL A 237 -9.75 17.07 28.26
C VAL A 237 -9.08 18.31 27.65
N CYS A 238 -9.86 19.17 26.99
CA CYS A 238 -9.41 20.49 26.52
C CYS A 238 -9.04 21.43 27.67
N THR A 239 -9.88 21.55 28.69
CA THR A 239 -9.64 22.47 29.82
C THR A 239 -8.43 22.04 30.65
N GLU A 240 -8.28 20.75 30.91
CA GLU A 240 -7.18 20.18 31.68
C GLU A 240 -5.85 20.13 30.91
N ASN A 241 -5.87 20.39 29.60
CA ASN A 241 -4.69 20.40 28.74
C ASN A 241 -3.87 19.10 28.78
N LEU A 242 -4.57 17.95 28.81
CA LEU A 242 -3.93 16.64 28.91
C LEU A 242 -3.15 16.24 27.65
N VAL A 243 -3.46 16.85 26.51
CA VAL A 243 -2.76 16.64 25.23
C VAL A 243 -2.42 17.99 24.60
N PRO A 244 -1.34 18.66 25.06
CA PRO A 244 -0.99 20.01 24.61
C PRO A 244 -0.77 20.11 23.10
N SER A 245 -0.17 19.09 22.48
CA SER A 245 0.08 19.02 21.03
C SER A 245 -1.20 19.04 20.19
N ARG A 246 -2.35 18.69 20.78
CA ARG A 246 -3.66 18.59 20.09
C ARG A 246 -4.66 19.65 20.51
N GLN A 247 -4.29 20.58 21.36
CA GLN A 247 -5.19 21.60 21.88
C GLN A 247 -5.97 22.38 20.82
N GLN A 248 -5.27 22.84 19.77
CA GLN A 248 -5.91 23.58 18.70
C GLN A 248 -6.95 22.72 17.96
N THR A 249 -6.62 21.46 17.68
CA THR A 249 -7.52 20.48 17.05
C THR A 249 -8.74 20.23 17.93
N LEU A 250 -8.55 19.92 19.22
CA LEU A 250 -9.65 19.59 20.12
C LEU A 250 -10.58 20.80 20.36
N LYS A 251 -10.03 22.02 20.44
CA LYS A 251 -10.82 23.27 20.51
C LYS A 251 -11.62 23.53 19.23
N ALA A 252 -11.02 23.28 18.07
CA ALA A 252 -11.72 23.44 16.79
C ALA A 252 -12.91 22.47 16.66
N GLU A 253 -12.76 21.23 17.15
CA GLU A 253 -13.84 20.24 17.19
C GLU A 253 -14.98 20.66 18.13
N LEU A 254 -14.68 21.26 19.28
CA LEU A 254 -15.70 21.80 20.21
C LEU A 254 -16.51 22.97 19.63
N GLN A 255 -15.89 23.75 18.72
CA GLN A 255 -16.50 24.93 18.10
C GLN A 255 -17.35 24.61 16.86
N ARG A 256 -17.30 23.38 16.32
CA ARG A 256 -18.05 23.03 15.12
C ARG A 256 -19.54 22.76 15.38
N PRO A 257 -20.45 23.47 14.72
CA PRO A 257 -21.87 23.15 14.75
C PRO A 257 -22.14 21.95 13.82
N GLY A 258 -22.49 20.79 14.38
CA GLY A 258 -22.85 19.59 13.58
C GLY A 258 -22.25 18.25 14.02
N GLY A 259 -21.38 18.23 15.04
CA GLY A 259 -20.84 16.98 15.62
C GLY A 259 -19.49 16.52 15.06
N PHE A 260 -18.93 15.50 15.73
CA PHE A 260 -17.51 15.09 15.80
C PHE A 260 -16.98 14.33 14.57
N LEU A 261 -17.51 14.62 13.38
CA LEU A 261 -17.32 13.82 12.18
C LEU A 261 -15.87 13.76 11.66
N GLN A 262 -15.01 14.73 11.97
CA GLN A 262 -13.65 14.74 11.39
C GLN A 262 -12.70 13.82 12.15
N LEU A 263 -12.84 13.74 13.46
CA LEU A 263 -12.09 12.81 14.31
C LEU A 263 -12.46 11.34 13.98
N GLU A 264 -13.76 11.03 13.81
CA GLU A 264 -14.21 9.70 13.37
C GLU A 264 -13.76 9.36 11.92
N ARG A 265 -13.79 10.34 11.00
CA ARG A 265 -13.32 10.15 9.61
C ARG A 265 -11.81 9.95 9.50
N GLN A 266 -11.01 10.56 10.38
CA GLN A 266 -9.55 10.41 10.40
C GLN A 266 -9.12 8.99 10.76
N VAL A 267 -9.91 8.24 11.54
CA VAL A 267 -9.62 6.84 11.91
C VAL A 267 -9.88 5.89 10.72
N GLY A 268 -10.94 6.12 9.93
CA GLY A 268 -11.22 5.34 8.73
C GLY A 268 -10.13 5.43 7.67
N PHE A 269 -9.46 6.58 7.56
CA PHE A 269 -8.35 6.80 6.62
C PHE A 269 -7.08 6.01 6.96
N VAL A 270 -6.83 5.67 8.23
CA VAL A 270 -5.56 5.03 8.65
C VAL A 270 -5.57 3.51 8.43
N VAL A 271 -6.74 2.88 8.50
CA VAL A 271 -6.88 1.41 8.39
C VAL A 271 -6.79 0.93 6.93
N VAL A 272 -7.24 1.75 5.97
CA VAL A 272 -7.33 1.36 4.55
C VAL A 272 -5.94 1.29 3.88
N VAL A 273 -4.99 2.14 4.29
CA VAL A 273 -3.70 2.28 3.58
C VAL A 273 -2.62 1.28 4.05
N LEU A 274 -2.92 0.42 5.04
CA LEU A 274 -1.98 -0.55 5.62
C LEU A 274 -2.13 -1.98 5.08
N VAL A 275 -3.26 -2.33 4.45
CA VAL A 275 -3.59 -3.73 4.13
C VAL A 275 -3.38 -4.10 2.65
N HIS A 276 -3.25 -3.11 1.74
CA HIS A 276 -3.43 -3.38 0.32
C HIS A 276 -2.19 -3.80 -0.48
N ARG A 277 -0.94 -3.54 -0.06
CA ARG A 277 0.24 -4.04 -0.80
C ARG A 277 0.73 -5.45 -0.39
N CYS A 278 0.41 -5.92 0.82
CA CYS A 278 0.90 -7.23 1.30
C CYS A 278 0.07 -8.44 0.83
N SER A 279 -1.14 -8.23 0.30
CA SER A 279 -2.10 -9.32 0.08
C SER A 279 -1.93 -10.06 -1.25
N VAL A 280 -1.17 -9.51 -2.20
CA VAL A 280 -1.05 -10.07 -3.57
C VAL A 280 0.08 -11.11 -3.70
N CYS A 281 1.17 -10.96 -2.94
CA CYS A 281 2.35 -11.85 -3.03
C CYS A 281 2.07 -13.31 -2.62
N VAL A 282 0.93 -13.62 -2.00
CA VAL A 282 0.64 -14.97 -1.48
C VAL A 282 -0.15 -15.83 -2.48
N PHE A 283 -0.75 -15.26 -3.53
CA PHE A 283 -1.68 -16.01 -4.38
C PHE A 283 -1.12 -16.46 -5.74
N ILE A 284 0.00 -15.89 -6.20
CA ILE A 284 0.62 -16.19 -7.52
C ILE A 284 2.02 -16.82 -7.37
N GLY A 285 2.53 -16.97 -6.14
CA GLY A 285 3.80 -17.65 -5.83
C GLY A 285 3.67 -19.16 -5.65
#